data_AF-A0AAV4DAW2-F1
#
_entry.id   AF-A0AAV4DAW2-F1
#
_cell.length_a   1.000
_cell.length_b   1.000
_cell.length_c   1.000
_cell.angle_alpha   90.00
_cell.angle_beta   90.00
_cell.angle_gamma   90.00
#
_symmetry.space_group_name_H-M   'P 1'
#
loop_
_entity.id
_entity.type
_entity.pdbx_description
1 polymer ?
#
loop_
_entity_poly.entity_id
_entity_poly.type
_entity_poly.pdbx_seq_one_letter_code
_entity_poly.pdbx_strand_id
1 'polypeptide(L)'
;MKRYDLTEDGYRRKFRTCKPAEGESPDMFIVRIVTYLDRWIELSKTDKSYEKLKDLIVREQFMDACPEELATSLREKDLPTLERVAKEADLFLRARNRKLCDQPRKLFPSNARPRMDSVRPLEPEKRFNGGQRAGEAKTSVADQRSCVKCKKTGHIAR
;
A
#
# COMPACT_ATOMS: atom_id res chain seq x y z
N MET A 1 17.34 0.61 28.99
CA MET A 1 16.99 1.71 28.07
C MET A 1 17.75 1.51 26.78
N LYS A 2 17.06 1.46 25.63
CA LYS A 2 17.64 0.97 24.37
C LYS A 2 18.42 2.10 23.68
N ARG A 3 19.67 1.83 23.30
CA ARG A 3 20.64 2.79 22.72
C ARG A 3 20.16 3.50 21.43
N TYR A 4 19.09 3.02 20.82
CA TYR A 4 18.47 3.61 19.62
C TYR A 4 17.79 4.96 19.86
N ASP A 5 17.51 5.33 21.12
CA ASP A 5 16.88 6.60 21.44
C ASP A 5 17.79 7.83 21.21
N LEU A 6 19.06 7.61 20.87
CA LEU A 6 20.08 8.65 20.71
C LEU A 6 20.68 8.71 19.29
N THR A 7 20.10 8.00 18.32
CA THR A 7 20.57 8.03 16.93
C THR A 7 19.66 8.89 16.05
N GLU A 8 20.21 9.35 14.93
CA GLU A 8 19.46 10.09 13.90
C GLU A 8 18.19 9.34 13.49
N ASP A 9 18.30 8.06 13.10
CA ASP A 9 17.15 7.24 12.70
C ASP A 9 16.13 7.03 13.83
N GLY A 10 16.60 6.99 15.08
CA GLY A 10 15.75 6.89 16.26
C GLY A 10 14.83 8.09 16.41
N TYR A 11 15.38 9.30 16.33
CA TYR A 11 14.59 10.53 16.43
C TYR A 11 13.72 10.78 15.19
N ARG A 12 14.22 10.48 13.99
CA ARG A 12 13.41 10.48 12.75
C ARG A 12 12.17 9.60 12.91
N ARG A 13 12.35 8.36 13.36
CA ARG A 13 11.24 7.41 13.55
C ARG A 13 10.25 7.93 14.58
N LYS A 14 10.72 8.46 15.71
CA LYS A 14 9.86 9.09 16.72
C LYS A 14 9.06 10.25 16.14
N PHE A 15 9.69 11.14 15.36
CA PHE A 15 9.01 12.24 14.68
C PHE A 15 7.89 11.72 13.76
N ARG A 16 8.18 10.73 12.90
CA ARG A 16 7.22 10.18 11.93
C ARG A 16 6.07 9.38 12.55
N THR A 17 6.31 8.68 13.66
CA THR A 17 5.33 7.74 14.24
C THR A 17 4.76 8.18 15.57
N CYS A 18 5.10 9.37 16.08
CA CYS A 18 4.55 9.87 17.34
C CYS A 18 3.02 10.03 17.26
N LYS A 19 2.37 9.79 18.40
CA LYS A 19 0.93 9.96 18.61
C LYS A 19 0.71 10.60 19.97
N PRO A 20 -0.38 11.34 20.18
CA PRO A 20 -0.74 11.88 21.49
C PRO A 20 -0.82 10.76 22.53
N ALA A 21 -0.30 11.01 23.72
CA ALA A 21 -0.47 10.12 24.87
C ALA A 21 -1.79 10.41 25.62
N GLU A 22 -2.26 9.44 26.40
CA GLU A 22 -3.44 9.62 27.24
C GLU A 22 -3.19 10.75 28.26
N GLY A 23 -4.09 11.74 28.30
CA GLY A 23 -3.95 12.92 29.15
C GLY A 23 -2.92 13.95 28.68
N GLU A 24 -2.29 13.78 27.51
CA GLU A 24 -1.36 14.76 26.94
C GLU A 24 -2.12 15.98 26.39
N SER A 25 -1.78 17.18 26.86
CA SER A 25 -2.29 18.42 26.28
C SER A 25 -1.74 18.63 24.86
N PRO A 26 -2.51 19.24 23.93
CA PRO A 26 -2.02 19.57 22.60
C PRO A 26 -0.69 20.34 22.59
N ASP A 27 -0.50 21.31 23.49
CA ASP A 27 0.74 22.08 23.58
C ASP A 27 1.94 21.19 23.91
N MET A 28 1.75 20.26 24.85
CA MET A 28 2.79 19.30 25.24
C MET A 28 3.16 18.37 24.09
N PHE A 29 2.15 17.92 23.32
CA PHE A 29 2.39 17.08 22.16
C PHE A 29 3.14 17.83 21.06
N ILE A 30 2.79 19.09 20.79
CA ILE A 30 3.52 19.94 19.82
C ILE A 30 4.98 20.11 20.24
N VAL A 31 5.24 20.44 21.50
CA VAL A 31 6.61 20.56 22.04
C VAL A 31 7.39 19.26 21.84
N ARG A 32 6.75 18.11 22.05
CA ARG A 32 7.37 16.80 21.87
C ARG A 32 7.69 16.50 20.40
N ILE A 33 6.80 16.84 19.46
CA ILE A 33 7.04 16.73 18.02
C ILE A 33 8.24 17.59 17.61
N VAL A 34 8.26 18.86 18.04
CA VAL A 34 9.36 19.81 17.76
C VAL A 34 10.68 19.26 18.31
N THR A 35 10.68 18.74 19.53
CA THR A 35 11.86 18.13 20.16
C THR A 35 12.41 16.97 19.32
N TYR A 36 11.55 16.10 18.78
CA TYR A 36 12.01 15.01 17.92
C TYR A 36 12.61 15.51 16.61
N LEU A 37 12.00 16.52 15.99
CA LEU A 37 12.52 17.12 14.76
C LEU A 37 13.86 17.81 14.99
N ASP A 38 13.99 18.61 16.04
CA ASP A 38 15.22 19.32 16.38
C ASP A 38 16.38 18.35 16.64
N ARG A 39 16.12 17.28 17.39
CA ARG A 39 17.12 16.23 17.65
C ARG A 39 17.48 15.45 16.40
N TRP A 40 16.53 15.22 15.50
CA TRP A 40 16.83 14.60 14.21
C TRP A 40 17.75 15.49 13.37
N ILE A 41 17.44 16.79 13.23
CA ILE A 41 18.24 17.76 12.47
C ILE A 41 19.66 17.90 13.08
N GLU A 42 19.76 17.94 14.40
CA GLU A 42 21.05 18.05 15.12
C GLU A 42 21.93 16.82 14.86
N LEU A 43 21.37 15.61 14.98
CA LEU A 43 22.11 14.37 14.80
C LEU A 43 22.43 14.04 13.34
N SER A 44 21.61 14.51 12.40
CA SER A 44 21.89 14.42 10.96
C SER A 44 22.97 15.40 10.48
N LYS A 45 23.51 16.23 11.40
CA LYS A 45 24.51 17.28 11.11
C LYS A 45 24.11 18.15 9.92
N THR A 46 22.81 18.38 9.75
CA THR A 46 22.26 19.13 8.64
C THR A 46 22.18 20.60 9.03
N ASP A 47 22.71 21.48 8.18
CA ASP A 47 22.59 22.92 8.43
C ASP A 47 21.12 23.33 8.51
N LYS A 48 20.78 24.25 9.41
CA LYS A 48 19.41 24.76 9.60
C LYS A 48 18.98 25.76 8.52
N SER A 49 19.47 25.58 7.29
CA SER A 49 19.00 26.33 6.13
C SER A 49 17.80 25.62 5.51
N TYR A 50 16.87 26.40 4.94
CA TYR A 50 15.69 25.85 4.28
C TYR A 50 16.04 24.77 3.25
N GLU A 51 17.05 25.02 2.41
CA GLU A 51 17.49 24.09 1.38
C GLU A 51 18.01 22.77 1.95
N LYS A 52 18.81 22.81 3.02
CA LYS A 52 19.37 21.61 3.65
C LYS A 52 18.31 20.81 4.41
N LEU A 53 17.36 21.48 5.05
CA LEU A 53 16.21 20.82 5.67
C LEU A 53 15.33 20.14 4.62
N LYS A 54 15.05 20.82 3.50
CA LYS A 54 14.34 20.24 2.36
C LYS A 54 15.04 18.99 1.85
N ASP A 55 16.36 19.05 1.65
CA ASP A 55 17.16 17.89 1.25
C ASP A 55 17.06 16.73 2.25
N LEU A 56 17.16 16.99 3.55
CA LEU A 56 17.02 15.97 4.60
C LEU A 56 15.67 15.24 4.51
N ILE A 57 14.56 15.99 4.46
CA ILE A 57 13.21 15.43 4.43
C ILE A 57 12.96 14.65 3.14
N VAL A 58 13.40 15.17 1.98
CA VAL A 58 13.18 14.49 0.69
C VAL A 58 14.02 13.22 0.57
N ARG A 59 15.29 13.24 1.02
CA ARG A 59 16.13 12.02 1.05
C ARG A 59 15.50 10.93 1.88
N GLU A 60 15.02 11.29 3.06
CA GLU A 60 14.36 10.37 3.97
C GLU A 60 13.11 9.74 3.35
N GLN A 61 12.23 10.56 2.78
CA GLN A 61 11.02 10.10 2.12
C GLN A 61 11.32 9.20 0.91
N PHE A 62 12.37 9.50 0.14
CA PHE A 62 12.81 8.68 -0.99
C PHE A 62 13.26 7.30 -0.50
N MET A 63 14.11 7.24 0.52
CA MET A 63 14.61 5.97 1.06
C MET A 63 13.47 5.12 1.65
N ASP A 64 12.47 5.74 2.28
CA ASP A 64 11.32 5.01 2.84
C ASP A 64 10.33 4.53 1.75
N ALA A 65 10.34 5.14 0.56
CA ALA A 65 9.56 4.69 -0.60
C ALA A 65 10.27 3.62 -1.46
N CYS A 66 11.60 3.50 -1.35
CA CYS A 66 12.41 2.57 -2.15
C CYS A 66 12.35 1.12 -1.62
N PRO A 67 12.70 0.13 -2.47
CA PRO A 67 12.93 -1.24 -2.00
C PRO A 67 13.98 -1.28 -0.89
N GLU A 68 13.80 -2.16 0.10
CA GLU A 68 14.61 -2.22 1.33
C GLU A 68 16.11 -2.35 1.05
N GLU A 69 16.51 -3.19 0.09
CA GLU A 69 17.92 -3.38 -0.28
C GLU A 69 18.57 -2.09 -0.80
N LEU A 70 17.83 -1.32 -1.61
CA LEU A 70 18.29 -0.04 -2.13
C LEU A 70 18.37 0.98 -1.00
N ALA A 71 17.32 1.08 -0.18
CA ALA A 71 17.26 2.02 0.94
C ALA A 71 18.41 1.78 1.94
N THR A 72 18.72 0.53 2.26
CA THR A 72 19.84 0.17 3.14
C THR A 72 21.18 0.60 2.53
N SER A 73 21.43 0.27 1.25
CA SER A 73 22.68 0.68 0.60
C SER A 73 22.86 2.20 0.51
N LEU A 74 21.76 2.94 0.34
CA LEU A 74 21.79 4.41 0.32
C LEU A 74 22.04 5.00 1.71
N ARG A 75 21.51 4.40 2.79
CA ARG A 75 21.75 4.86 4.17
C ARG A 75 23.18 4.60 4.64
N GLU A 76 23.82 3.55 4.13
CA GLU A 76 25.24 3.27 4.40
C GLU A 76 26.19 4.29 3.77
N LYS A 77 25.73 4.95 2.69
CA LYS A 77 26.51 5.94 1.95
C LYS A 77 26.10 7.32 2.47
N ASP A 78 27.03 8.04 3.10
CA ASP A 78 26.78 9.42 3.55
C ASP A 78 26.60 10.35 2.33
N LEU A 79 25.34 10.50 1.89
CA LEU A 79 24.93 11.20 0.67
C LEU A 79 24.19 12.50 1.05
N PRO A 80 24.88 13.65 1.12
CA PRO A 80 24.32 14.88 1.66
C PRO A 80 23.40 15.64 0.69
N THR A 81 23.35 15.25 -0.59
CA THR A 81 22.54 15.95 -1.61
C THR A 81 21.62 15.00 -2.35
N LEU A 82 20.48 15.52 -2.80
CA LEU A 82 19.51 14.75 -3.58
C LEU A 82 20.06 14.21 -4.89
N GLU A 83 20.90 14.99 -5.57
CA GLU A 83 21.58 14.57 -6.81
C GLU A 83 22.45 13.33 -6.58
N ARG A 84 23.22 13.32 -5.48
CA ARG A 84 24.07 12.17 -5.12
C ARG A 84 23.24 10.94 -4.80
N VAL A 85 22.10 11.11 -4.10
CA VAL A 85 21.17 10.01 -3.84
C VAL A 85 20.60 9.44 -5.13
N ALA A 86 20.14 10.29 -6.06
CA ALA A 86 19.60 9.84 -7.34
C ALA A 86 20.64 9.09 -8.19
N LYS A 87 21.87 9.64 -8.28
CA LYS A 87 22.97 9.02 -9.02
C LYS A 87 23.34 7.65 -8.46
N GLU A 88 23.44 7.54 -7.13
CA GLU A 88 23.80 6.28 -6.49
C GLU A 88 22.69 5.24 -6.60
N ALA A 89 21.43 5.67 -6.53
CA ALA A 89 20.28 4.79 -6.74
C ALA A 89 20.24 4.24 -8.17
N ASP A 90 20.47 5.09 -9.18
CA ASP A 90 20.56 4.66 -10.58
C ASP A 90 21.70 3.66 -10.79
N LEU A 91 22.88 3.92 -10.24
CA LEU A 91 24.02 2.99 -10.30
C LEU A 91 23.68 1.63 -9.66
N PHE A 92 23.08 1.64 -8.46
CA PHE A 92 22.68 0.43 -7.75
C PHE A 92 21.70 -0.41 -8.56
N LEU A 93 20.67 0.23 -9.14
CA LEU A 93 19.63 -0.44 -9.91
C LEU A 93 20.19 -1.05 -11.20
N ARG A 94 21.04 -0.30 -11.92
CA ARG A 94 21.73 -0.80 -13.13
C ARG A 94 22.64 -1.98 -12.83
N ALA A 95 23.45 -1.89 -11.77
CA ALA A 95 24.38 -2.96 -11.40
C ALA A 95 23.67 -4.27 -11.04
N ARG A 96 22.44 -4.20 -10.52
CA ARG A 96 21.64 -5.36 -10.10
C ARG A 96 20.52 -5.73 -11.09
N ASN A 97 20.41 -5.07 -12.24
CA ASN A 97 19.32 -5.24 -13.21
C ASN A 97 17.91 -5.18 -12.57
N ARG A 98 17.71 -4.24 -11.64
CA ARG A 98 16.42 -4.02 -10.95
C ARG A 98 15.76 -2.72 -11.40
N LYS A 99 14.45 -2.61 -11.21
CA LYS A 99 13.67 -1.39 -11.38
C LYS A 99 13.30 -0.80 -10.01
N LEU A 100 13.12 0.52 -9.97
CA LEU A 100 12.73 1.21 -8.74
C LEU A 100 11.34 0.76 -8.22
N CYS A 101 10.45 0.36 -9.13
CA CYS A 101 9.11 -0.14 -8.81
C CYS A 101 9.09 -1.62 -8.39
N ASP A 102 10.24 -2.31 -8.37
CA ASP A 102 10.33 -3.70 -7.93
C ASP A 102 10.12 -3.76 -6.42
N GLN A 103 8.85 -3.77 -5.99
CA GLN A 103 8.52 -3.97 -4.60
C GLN A 103 8.77 -5.43 -4.22
N PRO A 104 9.42 -5.73 -3.07
CA PRO A 104 9.20 -7.01 -2.44
C PRO A 104 7.70 -7.06 -2.14
N ARG A 105 6.97 -8.01 -2.75
CA ARG A 105 5.54 -8.20 -2.43
C ARG A 105 5.45 -8.40 -0.93
N LYS A 106 5.02 -7.39 -0.19
CA LYS A 106 4.46 -7.62 1.14
C LYS A 106 3.20 -8.42 0.87
N LEU A 107 3.30 -9.75 0.98
CA LEU A 107 2.16 -10.64 1.11
C LEU A 107 1.48 -10.23 2.42
N PHE A 108 0.73 -9.14 2.40
CA PHE A 108 -0.35 -8.97 3.35
C PHE A 108 -1.30 -10.13 3.03
N PRO A 109 -1.63 -11.01 4.00
CA PRO A 109 -2.70 -11.95 3.81
C PRO A 109 -3.95 -11.12 3.58
N SER A 110 -4.35 -10.98 2.31
CA SER A 110 -5.70 -10.56 2.00
C SER A 110 -6.57 -11.63 2.64
N ASN A 111 -7.32 -11.25 3.68
CA ASN A 111 -8.48 -12.01 4.13
C ASN A 111 -9.50 -11.99 2.98
N ALA A 112 -9.22 -12.75 1.92
CA ALA A 112 -10.19 -13.14 0.94
C ALA A 112 -11.16 -14.08 1.69
N ARG A 113 -12.28 -13.50 2.13
CA ARG A 113 -13.40 -14.29 2.63
C ARG A 113 -13.75 -15.34 1.57
N PRO A 114 -13.96 -16.62 1.91
CA PRO A 114 -14.44 -17.61 0.96
C PRO A 114 -15.76 -17.10 0.37
N ARG A 115 -15.91 -17.15 -0.95
CA ARG A 115 -17.22 -16.93 -1.59
C ARG A 115 -18.16 -17.98 -1.06
N MET A 116 -19.17 -17.55 -0.31
CA MET A 116 -20.27 -18.39 0.13
C MET A 116 -21.20 -18.54 -1.07
N ASP A 117 -21.27 -19.76 -1.62
CA ASP A 117 -22.19 -20.09 -2.70
C ASP A 117 -23.62 -19.79 -2.26
N SER A 118 -24.37 -19.14 -3.15
CA SER A 118 -25.71 -18.61 -2.88
C SER A 118 -26.68 -19.70 -2.48
N VAL A 119 -27.16 -19.62 -1.23
CA VAL A 119 -28.45 -20.16 -0.81
C VAL A 119 -29.52 -19.46 -1.64
N ARG A 120 -30.29 -20.22 -2.44
CA ARG A 120 -31.41 -19.71 -3.23
C ARG A 120 -32.60 -19.37 -2.31
N PRO A 121 -33.27 -18.22 -2.48
CA PRO A 121 -34.48 -17.90 -1.71
C PRO A 121 -35.67 -18.78 -2.09
N LEU A 122 -36.43 -19.20 -1.07
CA LEU A 122 -37.80 -19.70 -1.16
C LEU A 122 -38.73 -18.55 -1.55
N GLU A 123 -39.57 -18.75 -2.56
CA GLU A 123 -40.70 -17.87 -2.90
C GLU A 123 -41.94 -18.71 -3.26
N PRO A 124 -43.15 -18.13 -3.15
CA PRO A 124 -44.30 -18.76 -2.50
C PRO A 124 -45.34 -19.41 -3.43
N GLU A 125 -46.27 -20.09 -2.77
CA GLU A 125 -47.41 -20.85 -3.28
C GLU A 125 -48.20 -20.22 -4.43
N LYS A 126 -48.49 -21.04 -5.45
CA LYS A 126 -49.74 -20.93 -6.22
C LYS A 126 -50.33 -22.33 -6.48
N ARG A 127 -51.51 -22.55 -5.92
CA ARG A 127 -52.45 -23.63 -6.26
C ARG A 127 -52.83 -23.53 -7.74
N PHE A 128 -52.86 -24.63 -8.48
CA PHE A 128 -54.09 -25.34 -8.85
C PHE A 128 -53.78 -26.63 -9.63
N ASN A 129 -54.69 -27.58 -9.40
CA ASN A 129 -54.77 -29.01 -9.70
C ASN A 129 -54.38 -29.52 -11.10
N GLY A 130 -53.81 -30.75 -11.16
CA GLY A 130 -54.12 -31.71 -12.23
C GLY A 130 -52.95 -32.45 -12.90
N GLY A 131 -52.70 -33.70 -12.47
CA GLY A 131 -52.50 -34.82 -13.42
C GLY A 131 -51.08 -35.21 -13.87
N GLN A 132 -50.62 -36.33 -13.30
CA GLN A 132 -49.90 -37.44 -13.96
C GLN A 132 -48.37 -37.36 -14.17
N ARG A 133 -47.80 -38.57 -14.29
CA ARG A 133 -46.46 -39.02 -13.91
C ARG A 133 -45.47 -39.06 -15.09
N ALA A 134 -44.20 -39.04 -14.69
CA ALA A 134 -43.04 -39.73 -15.27
C ALA A 134 -42.43 -39.19 -16.57
N GLY A 135 -41.08 -39.21 -16.60
CA GLY A 135 -40.31 -39.30 -17.85
C GLY A 135 -39.23 -38.23 -18.03
N GLU A 136 -38.03 -38.54 -17.54
CA GLU A 136 -36.75 -38.47 -18.26
C GLU A 136 -36.43 -37.29 -19.21
N ALA A 137 -35.35 -36.60 -18.84
CA ALA A 137 -34.14 -36.38 -19.64
C ALA A 137 -34.21 -35.72 -21.04
N LYS A 138 -33.40 -34.65 -21.12
CA LYS A 138 -32.46 -34.28 -22.20
C LYS A 138 -32.91 -33.30 -23.31
N THR A 139 -32.11 -32.22 -23.32
CA THR A 139 -31.40 -31.61 -24.46
C THR A 139 -32.16 -30.73 -25.46
N SER A 140 -31.81 -29.44 -25.32
CA SER A 140 -31.36 -28.53 -26.38
C SER A 140 -32.22 -28.32 -27.62
N VAL A 141 -32.65 -27.07 -27.81
CA VAL A 141 -32.40 -26.38 -29.09
C VAL A 141 -32.04 -24.92 -28.79
N ALA A 142 -30.87 -24.51 -29.28
CA ALA A 142 -30.27 -23.19 -29.11
C ALA A 142 -31.00 -22.14 -29.97
N ASP A 143 -31.42 -21.02 -29.37
CA ASP A 143 -31.80 -19.82 -30.11
C ASP A 143 -30.67 -18.79 -29.98
N GLN A 144 -29.85 -18.70 -31.04
CA GLN A 144 -28.64 -17.88 -31.16
C GLN A 144 -28.98 -16.42 -31.46
N ARG A 145 -29.66 -15.71 -30.55
CA ARG A 145 -29.88 -14.27 -30.73
C ARG A 145 -28.76 -13.47 -30.07
N SER A 146 -28.14 -12.60 -30.86
CA SER A 146 -27.01 -11.77 -30.45
C SER A 146 -27.45 -10.34 -30.09
N CYS A 147 -26.75 -9.76 -29.11
CA CYS A 147 -27.02 -8.42 -28.59
C CYS A 147 -26.84 -7.35 -29.68
N VAL A 148 -27.81 -6.44 -29.80
CA VAL A 148 -27.85 -5.45 -30.88
C VAL A 148 -26.70 -4.42 -30.81
N LYS A 149 -26.14 -4.16 -29.62
CA LYS A 149 -25.03 -3.20 -29.44
C LYS A 149 -23.64 -3.81 -29.71
N CYS A 150 -23.43 -5.10 -29.42
CA CYS A 150 -22.10 -5.71 -29.49
C CYS A 150 -22.01 -6.97 -30.38
N LYS A 151 -23.13 -7.39 -30.98
CA LYS A 151 -23.29 -8.55 -31.89
C LYS A 151 -22.83 -9.90 -31.33
N LYS A 152 -22.65 -10.03 -30.01
CA LYS A 152 -22.32 -11.30 -29.32
C LYS A 152 -23.58 -11.97 -28.76
N THR A 153 -23.62 -13.29 -28.78
CA THR A 153 -24.72 -14.11 -28.21
C THR A 153 -24.60 -14.23 -26.69
N GLY A 154 -25.71 -14.46 -25.99
CA GLY A 154 -25.74 -14.68 -24.53
C GLY A 154 -26.26 -13.50 -23.69
N HIS A 155 -26.63 -12.38 -24.31
CA HIS A 155 -27.39 -11.30 -23.66
C HIS A 155 -28.15 -10.47 -24.71
N ILE A 156 -29.14 -9.70 -24.28
CA ILE A 156 -29.81 -8.68 -25.11
C ILE A 156 -29.70 -7.35 -24.36
N ALA A 157 -29.11 -6.33 -24.98
CA ALA A 157 -28.94 -5.02 -24.35
C ALA A 157 -30.30 -4.32 -24.18
N ARG A 158 -30.56 -3.81 -22.97
CA ARG A 158 -31.44 -2.65 -22.77
C ARG A 158 -30.68 -1.35 -23.02
#